data_AF-A0A7W5VCA6-F1
#
_entry.id   AF-A0A7W5VCA6-F1
#
_cell.length_a   1.000
_cell.length_b   1.000
_cell.length_c   1.000
_cell.angle_alpha   90.00
_cell.angle_beta   90.00
_cell.angle_gamma   90.00
#
_symmetry.space_group_name_H-M   'P 1'
#
loop_
_entity.id
_entity.type
_entity.pdbx_description
1 polymer ?
#
loop_
_entity_poly.entity_id
_entity_poly.type
_entity_poly.pdbx_seq_one_letter_code
_entity_poly.pdbx_strand_id
1 'polypeptide(L)'
;MSRNPRHQIYPAVGDLPAAERSGSLVRLWRMRTELLLTAGLALVLLAAVGGGRWVPFLALTSAVSVPAVTRVGRNWIVAHAWCVASRHRLQRLCLETTMHTRAGRIPLILWITPTARGEKALVLTRAGICAEDFEAFAGEIEAACFARDVRIHKHRRWAHLVIVEIIRRDQSEGAVAPGVERLYGRSGWVSLKSTRAETEEPPGRAPALLIPV
;
A
#
# COMPACT_ATOMS: atom_id res chain seq x y z
N MET A 1 2.06 -14.35 -15.22
CA MET A 1 2.41 -15.40 -14.22
C MET A 1 1.18 -16.25 -13.93
N SER A 2 1.33 -17.57 -13.86
CA SER A 2 0.27 -18.46 -13.37
C SER A 2 0.02 -18.19 -11.88
N ARG A 3 -1.24 -18.01 -11.48
CA ARG A 3 -1.58 -17.83 -10.06
C ARG A 3 -1.27 -19.12 -9.32
N ASN A 4 -0.70 -19.00 -8.12
CA ASN A 4 -0.44 -20.18 -7.31
C ASN A 4 -1.78 -20.91 -7.07
N PRO A 5 -1.90 -22.20 -7.45
CA PRO A 5 -3.16 -22.94 -7.35
C PRO A 5 -3.70 -23.03 -5.92
N ARG A 6 -2.86 -22.79 -4.90
CA ARG A 6 -3.30 -22.64 -3.49
C ARG A 6 -4.25 -21.46 -3.26
N HIS A 7 -4.28 -20.49 -4.16
CA HIS A 7 -5.06 -19.25 -4.09
C HIS A 7 -6.30 -19.32 -5.02
N GLN A 8 -6.92 -20.50 -5.15
CA GLN A 8 -8.16 -20.69 -5.90
C GLN A 8 -9.36 -19.98 -5.25
N ILE A 9 -10.10 -19.23 -6.07
CA ILE A 9 -11.27 -18.41 -5.68
C ILE A 9 -12.44 -19.28 -5.19
N TYR A 10 -12.49 -20.55 -5.60
CA TYR A 10 -13.45 -21.54 -5.15
C TYR A 10 -12.73 -22.66 -4.38
N PRO A 11 -12.54 -22.55 -3.06
CA PRO A 11 -12.17 -23.72 -2.28
C PRO A 11 -13.31 -24.75 -2.37
N ALA A 12 -12.99 -26.03 -2.45
CA ALA A 12 -14.00 -27.07 -2.27
C ALA A 12 -14.74 -26.79 -0.93
N VAL A 13 -16.07 -26.90 -0.92
CA VAL A 13 -16.97 -26.45 0.16
C VAL A 13 -16.58 -26.97 1.57
N GLY A 14 -15.75 -28.02 1.67
CA GLY A 14 -15.23 -28.57 2.92
C GLY A 14 -13.94 -27.96 3.48
N ASP A 15 -13.31 -27.00 2.79
CA ASP A 15 -11.97 -26.50 3.11
C ASP A 15 -11.94 -25.13 3.79
N LEU A 16 -13.11 -24.60 4.19
CA LEU A 16 -13.22 -23.32 4.89
C LEU A 16 -12.77 -23.50 6.35
N PRO A 17 -11.61 -22.97 6.74
CA PRO A 17 -11.14 -23.09 8.11
C PRO A 17 -11.93 -22.13 9.00
N ALA A 18 -12.17 -22.56 10.23
CA ALA A 18 -12.74 -21.70 11.26
C ALA A 18 -11.88 -20.44 11.38
N ALA A 19 -12.51 -19.26 11.26
CA ALA A 19 -11.84 -17.98 11.36
C ALA A 19 -11.12 -17.89 12.72
N GLU A 20 -9.81 -18.12 12.74
CA GLU A 20 -9.00 -17.91 13.93
C GLU A 20 -9.13 -16.43 14.31
N ARG A 21 -9.53 -16.18 15.57
CA ARG A 21 -9.61 -14.82 16.10
C ARG A 21 -8.26 -14.15 15.90
N SER A 22 -8.21 -13.13 15.04
CA SER A 22 -7.02 -12.32 14.85
C SER A 22 -6.52 -11.86 16.21
N GLY A 23 -5.25 -12.10 16.53
CA GLY A 23 -4.68 -11.69 17.83
C GLY A 23 -5.00 -10.22 18.13
N SER A 24 -5.31 -9.91 19.39
CA SER A 24 -5.72 -8.58 19.84
C SER A 24 -4.77 -7.48 19.35
N LEU A 25 -3.46 -7.76 19.30
CA LEU A 25 -2.43 -6.88 18.75
C LEU A 25 -2.64 -6.52 17.27
N VAL A 26 -3.02 -7.48 16.43
CA VAL A 26 -3.28 -7.23 15.00
C VAL A 26 -4.54 -6.39 14.83
N ARG A 27 -5.56 -6.64 15.65
CA ARG A 27 -6.78 -5.84 15.67
C ARG A 27 -6.52 -4.41 16.13
N LEU A 28 -5.73 -4.23 17.19
CA LEU A 28 -5.31 -2.93 17.69
C LEU A 28 -4.48 -2.17 16.64
N TRP A 29 -3.57 -2.86 15.95
CA TRP A 29 -2.77 -2.29 14.86
C TRP A 29 -3.61 -1.85 13.65
N ARG A 30 -4.67 -2.60 13.34
CA ARG A 30 -5.65 -2.25 12.31
C ARG A 30 -6.46 -1.02 12.75
N MET A 31 -6.95 -1.00 13.99
CA MET A 31 -7.71 0.11 14.56
C MET A 31 -6.87 1.35 14.90
N ARG A 32 -5.54 1.32 14.74
CA ARG A 32 -4.66 2.44 15.14
C ARG A 32 -5.11 3.80 14.59
N THR A 33 -5.62 3.84 13.35
CA THR A 33 -6.06 5.11 12.73
C THR A 33 -7.38 5.59 13.31
N GLU A 34 -8.29 4.68 13.64
CA GLU A 34 -9.54 5.00 14.33
C GLU A 34 -9.26 5.44 15.77
N LEU A 35 -8.37 4.74 16.47
CA LEU A 35 -7.93 5.08 17.84
C LEU A 35 -7.23 6.44 17.91
N LEU A 36 -6.39 6.79 16.92
CA LEU A 36 -5.75 8.10 16.86
C LEU A 36 -6.76 9.22 16.60
N LEU A 37 -7.76 8.98 15.74
CA LEU A 37 -8.83 9.96 15.48
C LEU A 37 -9.73 10.15 16.69
N THR A 38 -10.15 9.06 17.35
CA THR A 38 -10.98 9.13 18.55
C THR A 38 -10.23 9.74 19.73
N ALA A 39 -8.96 9.40 19.92
CA ALA A 39 -8.12 10.02 20.94
C ALA A 39 -7.91 11.51 20.69
N GLY A 40 -7.67 11.90 19.42
CA GLY A 40 -7.55 13.31 19.04
C GLY A 40 -8.82 14.11 19.32
N LEU A 41 -9.99 13.56 18.95
CA LEU A 41 -11.29 14.16 19.23
C LEU A 41 -11.56 14.27 20.73
N ALA A 42 -11.28 13.20 21.50
CA ALA A 42 -11.46 13.19 22.95
C ALA A 42 -10.57 14.24 23.64
N LEU A 43 -9.32 14.39 23.21
CA LEU A 43 -8.39 15.38 23.75
C LEU A 43 -8.90 16.82 23.52
N VAL A 44 -9.44 17.11 22.33
CA VAL A 44 -10.05 18.41 22.01
C VAL A 44 -11.26 18.68 22.90
N LEU A 45 -12.14 17.70 23.07
CA LEU A 45 -13.34 17.83 23.92
C LEU A 45 -12.97 18.03 25.39
N LEU A 46 -12.00 17.28 25.92
CA LEU A 46 -11.51 17.45 27.28
C LEU A 46 -10.87 18.84 27.48
N ALA A 47 -10.11 19.33 26.50
CA ALA A 47 -9.54 20.68 26.54
C ALA A 47 -10.60 21.78 26.46
N ALA A 48 -11.73 21.53 25.81
CA ALA A 48 -12.86 22.46 25.75
C ALA A 48 -13.65 22.52 27.07
N VAL A 49 -13.83 21.38 27.76
CA VAL A 49 -14.57 21.30 29.04
C VAL A 49 -13.72 21.79 30.21
N GLY A 50 -12.39 21.66 30.15
CA GLY A 50 -11.45 22.06 31.21
C GLY A 50 -11.29 23.56 31.50
N GLY A 51 -12.11 24.42 30.90
CA GLY A 51 -12.24 25.82 31.29
C GLY A 51 -11.86 26.81 30.19
N GLY A 52 -12.89 27.35 29.52
CA GLY A 52 -13.01 28.74 28.99
C GLY A 52 -11.91 29.30 28.08
N ARG A 53 -10.87 28.54 27.76
CA ARG A 53 -9.78 28.97 26.90
C ARG A 53 -10.19 28.63 25.49
N TRP A 54 -10.32 29.63 24.64
CA TRP A 54 -10.45 29.48 23.18
C TRP A 54 -9.17 28.91 22.56
N VAL A 55 -8.09 28.78 23.33
CA VAL A 55 -6.77 28.31 22.92
C VAL A 55 -6.75 26.90 22.27
N PRO A 56 -7.41 25.84 22.77
CA PRO A 56 -7.44 24.55 22.09
C PRO A 56 -8.30 24.60 20.82
N PHE A 57 -9.36 25.42 20.79
CA PHE A 57 -10.11 25.68 19.56
C PHE A 57 -9.25 26.44 18.54
N LEU A 58 -8.57 27.51 18.93
CA LEU A 58 -7.66 28.28 18.05
C LEU A 58 -6.44 27.46 17.63
N ALA A 59 -5.91 26.60 18.50
CA ALA A 59 -4.82 25.68 18.17
C ALA A 59 -5.29 24.59 17.20
N LEU A 60 -6.47 24.01 17.40
CA LEU A 60 -7.06 23.05 16.47
C LEU A 60 -7.41 23.70 15.12
N THR A 61 -8.06 24.86 15.18
CA THR A 61 -8.46 25.62 13.99
C THR A 61 -7.21 26.07 13.25
N SER A 62 -6.19 26.61 13.90
CA SER A 62 -4.92 26.94 13.23
C SER A 62 -4.18 25.69 12.73
N ALA A 63 -4.12 24.59 13.49
CA ALA A 63 -3.47 23.36 13.06
C ALA A 63 -4.16 22.72 11.84
N VAL A 64 -5.46 22.95 11.65
CA VAL A 64 -6.22 22.50 10.47
C VAL A 64 -6.19 23.54 9.35
N SER A 65 -6.37 24.82 9.67
CA SER A 65 -6.46 25.94 8.73
C SER A 65 -5.12 26.33 8.11
N VAL A 66 -4.02 26.32 8.87
CA VAL A 66 -2.68 26.67 8.35
C VAL A 66 -2.22 25.72 7.24
N PRO A 67 -2.33 24.38 7.38
CA PRO A 67 -2.05 23.49 6.26
C PRO A 67 -3.13 23.52 5.17
N ALA A 68 -4.37 23.91 5.48
CA ALA A 68 -5.41 24.09 4.46
C ALA A 68 -5.19 25.35 3.58
N VAL A 69 -4.56 26.39 4.11
CA VAL A 69 -4.29 27.64 3.38
C VAL A 69 -3.02 27.52 2.53
N THR A 70 -2.03 26.74 2.97
CA THR A 70 -0.77 26.58 2.23
C THR A 70 -0.84 25.45 1.20
N ARG A 71 -0.32 25.68 -0.01
CA ARG A 71 -0.24 24.65 -1.07
C ARG A 71 0.58 23.42 -0.62
N VAL A 72 1.61 23.66 0.19
CA VAL A 72 2.47 22.62 0.78
C VAL A 72 1.70 21.78 1.80
N GLY A 73 0.95 22.41 2.71
CA GLY A 73 0.15 21.72 3.71
C GLY A 73 -0.98 20.89 3.09
N ARG A 74 -1.68 21.42 2.09
CA ARG A 74 -2.72 20.69 1.34
C ARG A 74 -2.14 19.47 0.66
N ASN A 75 -1.00 19.61 -0.02
CA ASN A 75 -0.34 18.49 -0.69
C ASN A 75 0.11 17.42 0.31
N TRP A 76 0.61 17.83 1.48
CA TRP A 76 1.00 16.92 2.56
C TRP A 76 -0.20 16.15 3.11
N ILE A 77 -1.32 16.83 3.42
CA ILE A 77 -2.55 16.20 3.90
C ILE A 77 -3.08 15.21 2.86
N VAL A 78 -3.17 15.63 1.59
CA VAL A 78 -3.65 14.77 0.49
C VAL A 78 -2.77 13.53 0.37
N ALA A 79 -1.44 13.66 0.42
CA ALA A 79 -0.53 12.52 0.34
C ALA A 79 -0.72 11.53 1.51
N HIS A 80 -0.94 12.02 2.73
CA HIS A 80 -1.21 11.18 3.89
C HIS A 80 -2.61 10.56 3.87
N ALA A 81 -3.61 11.29 3.40
CA ALA A 81 -4.97 10.78 3.20
C ALA A 81 -4.97 9.61 2.21
N TRP A 82 -4.22 9.75 1.11
CA TRP A 82 -3.99 8.67 0.16
C TRP A 82 -3.30 7.46 0.81
N CYS A 83 -2.29 7.67 1.67
CA CYS A 83 -1.67 6.56 2.42
C CYS A 83 -2.68 5.79 3.28
N VAL A 84 -3.62 6.48 3.94
CA VAL A 84 -4.68 5.82 4.73
C VAL A 84 -5.64 5.07 3.80
N ALA A 85 -6.06 5.68 2.69
CA ALA A 85 -6.95 5.08 1.71
C ALA A 85 -6.34 3.81 1.09
N SER A 86 -5.08 3.88 0.63
CA SER A 86 -4.34 2.74 0.08
C SER A 86 -4.18 1.63 1.11
N ARG A 87 -3.94 1.96 2.39
CA ARG A 87 -3.89 0.95 3.46
C ARG A 87 -5.21 0.21 3.61
N HIS A 88 -6.32 0.93 3.69
CA HIS A 88 -7.64 0.31 3.85
C HIS A 88 -8.01 -0.53 2.62
N ARG A 89 -7.73 -0.02 1.42
CA ARG A 89 -8.00 -0.70 0.15
C ARG A 89 -7.14 -1.94 -0.04
N LEU A 90 -5.85 -1.89 0.26
CA LEU A 90 -4.98 -3.07 0.27
C LEU A 90 -5.47 -4.12 1.28
N GLN A 91 -5.90 -3.71 2.47
CA GLN A 91 -6.43 -4.65 3.47
C GLN A 91 -7.74 -5.30 3.03
N ARG A 92 -8.63 -4.52 2.41
CA ARG A 92 -9.89 -5.02 1.83
C ARG A 92 -9.61 -5.97 0.66
N LEU A 93 -8.69 -5.61 -0.22
CA LEU A 93 -8.23 -6.49 -1.29
C LEU A 93 -7.72 -7.80 -0.72
N CYS A 94 -6.81 -7.80 0.25
CA CYS A 94 -6.28 -9.06 0.81
C CYS A 94 -7.33 -9.87 1.59
N LEU A 95 -8.44 -9.24 2.00
CA LEU A 95 -9.58 -9.92 2.62
C LEU A 95 -10.50 -10.58 1.57
N GLU A 96 -10.78 -9.86 0.49
CA GLU A 96 -11.69 -10.29 -0.58
C GLU A 96 -11.02 -11.25 -1.56
N THR A 97 -9.71 -11.12 -1.72
CA THR A 97 -8.87 -12.02 -2.51
C THR A 97 -8.35 -13.18 -1.66
N THR A 98 -7.88 -14.21 -2.34
CA THR A 98 -7.28 -15.40 -1.73
C THR A 98 -5.87 -15.14 -1.15
N MET A 99 -5.42 -13.88 -1.05
CA MET A 99 -4.17 -13.46 -0.40
C MET A 99 -4.24 -13.53 1.14
N HIS A 100 -4.72 -14.65 1.66
CA HIS A 100 -4.74 -14.98 3.07
C HIS A 100 -4.18 -16.38 3.27
N THR A 101 -3.59 -16.64 4.43
CA THR A 101 -3.18 -18.00 4.79
C THR A 101 -4.42 -18.89 4.90
N ARG A 102 -4.25 -20.23 4.83
CA ARG A 102 -5.34 -21.16 5.15
C ARG A 102 -6.06 -20.76 6.44
N ALA A 103 -5.37 -20.45 7.53
CA ALA A 103 -5.98 -19.97 8.79
C ALA A 103 -6.69 -18.58 8.74
N GLY A 104 -6.95 -18.00 7.57
CA GLY A 104 -7.63 -16.69 7.42
C GLY A 104 -6.79 -15.47 7.81
N ARG A 105 -5.48 -15.64 8.08
CA ARG A 105 -4.59 -14.53 8.44
C ARG A 105 -4.14 -13.77 7.20
N ILE A 106 -4.29 -12.45 7.26
CA ILE A 106 -4.00 -11.50 6.17
C ILE A 106 -2.59 -10.93 6.36
N PRO A 107 -1.86 -10.58 5.28
CA PRO A 107 -0.62 -9.82 5.37
C PRO A 107 -0.78 -8.55 6.19
N LEU A 108 0.20 -8.27 7.04
CA LEU A 108 0.17 -7.11 7.91
C LEU A 108 0.80 -5.91 7.19
N ILE A 109 -0.01 -4.91 6.85
CA ILE A 109 0.50 -3.63 6.37
C ILE A 109 1.07 -2.86 7.55
N LEU A 110 2.40 -2.82 7.63
CA LEU A 110 3.13 -2.16 8.70
C LEU A 110 2.98 -0.64 8.56
N TRP A 111 3.27 -0.12 7.38
CA TRP A 111 3.46 1.30 7.18
C TRP A 111 3.27 1.66 5.69
N ILE A 112 2.85 2.89 5.40
CA ILE A 112 2.82 3.44 4.04
C ILE A 112 3.46 4.83 4.08
N THR A 113 4.47 5.06 3.24
CA THR A 113 5.09 6.39 3.07
C THR A 113 4.57 7.06 1.81
N PRO A 114 4.26 8.36 1.86
CA PRO A 114 4.11 9.13 0.65
C PRO A 114 5.46 9.26 -0.07
N THR A 115 5.45 9.14 -1.39
CA THR A 115 6.61 9.32 -2.25
C THR A 115 6.29 10.27 -3.40
N ALA A 116 7.31 10.72 -4.12
CA ALA A 116 7.13 11.64 -5.26
C ALA A 116 6.14 11.11 -6.32
N ARG A 117 6.18 9.80 -6.60
CA ARG A 117 5.36 9.14 -7.64
C ARG A 117 4.00 8.64 -7.13
N GLY A 118 3.78 8.67 -5.82
CA GLY A 118 2.63 8.02 -5.19
C GLY A 118 2.98 7.59 -3.78
N GLU A 119 3.01 6.29 -3.51
CA GLU A 119 3.14 5.75 -2.16
C GLU A 119 3.93 4.45 -2.16
N LYS A 120 4.59 4.13 -1.05
CA LYS A 120 5.22 2.82 -0.86
C LYS A 120 4.72 2.19 0.44
N ALA A 121 4.11 1.02 0.32
CA ALA A 121 3.59 0.24 1.43
C ALA A 121 4.59 -0.85 1.82
N LEU A 122 4.98 -0.89 3.10
CA LEU A 122 5.73 -2.00 3.68
C LEU A 122 4.73 -3.03 4.22
N VAL A 123 4.85 -4.25 3.69
CA VAL A 123 3.99 -5.37 4.02
C VAL A 123 4.82 -6.48 4.63
N LEU A 124 4.37 -6.94 5.80
CA LEU A 124 4.85 -8.14 6.44
C LEU A 124 3.95 -9.30 6.01
N THR A 125 4.47 -10.20 5.18
CA THR A 125 3.75 -11.38 4.74
C THR A 125 3.77 -12.46 5.82
N ARG A 126 2.69 -13.24 5.89
CA ARG A 126 2.62 -14.42 6.76
C ARG A 126 3.16 -15.64 6.03
N ALA A 127 3.49 -16.69 6.79
CA ALA A 127 3.86 -17.99 6.24
C ALA A 127 2.81 -18.45 5.22
N GLY A 128 3.26 -18.79 4.01
CA GLY A 128 2.40 -19.16 2.89
C GLY A 128 2.01 -18.01 1.96
N ILE A 129 2.48 -16.79 2.21
CA ILE A 129 2.30 -15.63 1.31
C ILE A 129 3.70 -15.08 0.95
N CYS A 130 3.99 -14.97 -0.33
CA CYS A 130 5.27 -14.46 -0.85
C CYS A 130 5.09 -13.25 -1.75
N ALA A 131 6.20 -12.63 -2.14
CA ALA A 131 6.20 -11.43 -2.97
C ALA A 131 5.66 -11.70 -4.39
N GLU A 132 5.86 -12.92 -4.89
CA GLU A 132 5.36 -13.37 -6.18
C GLU A 132 3.83 -13.50 -6.20
N ASP A 133 3.19 -13.76 -5.04
CA ASP A 133 1.73 -13.69 -4.94
C ASP A 133 1.25 -12.24 -5.15
N PHE A 134 1.89 -11.27 -4.50
CA PHE A 134 1.57 -9.85 -4.71
C PHE A 134 1.76 -9.42 -6.17
N GLU A 135 2.76 -9.97 -6.85
CA GLU A 135 2.98 -9.73 -8.28
C GLU A 135 1.87 -10.35 -9.13
N ALA A 136 1.44 -11.57 -8.83
CA ALA A 136 0.32 -12.23 -9.53
C ALA A 136 -1.01 -11.46 -9.37
N PHE A 137 -1.16 -10.74 -8.25
CA PHE A 137 -2.31 -9.89 -7.94
C PHE A 137 -2.07 -8.40 -8.24
N ALA A 138 -0.97 -8.03 -8.91
CA ALA A 138 -0.61 -6.63 -9.15
C ALA A 138 -1.73 -5.83 -9.85
N GLY A 139 -2.39 -6.41 -10.87
CA GLY A 139 -3.50 -5.76 -11.56
C GLY A 139 -4.73 -5.51 -10.68
N GLU A 140 -4.99 -6.40 -9.71
CA GLU A 140 -6.07 -6.19 -8.74
C GLU A 140 -5.68 -5.14 -7.70
N ILE A 141 -4.41 -5.10 -7.30
CA ILE A 141 -3.86 -4.04 -6.44
C ILE A 141 -3.94 -2.68 -7.14
N GLU A 142 -3.58 -2.60 -8.42
CA GLU A 142 -3.70 -1.40 -9.26
C GLU A 142 -5.14 -0.88 -9.24
N ALA A 143 -6.10 -1.74 -9.59
CA ALA A 143 -7.51 -1.40 -9.62
C ALA A 143 -8.03 -0.98 -8.23
N ALA A 144 -7.75 -1.77 -7.19
CA ALA A 144 -8.24 -1.50 -5.83
C ALA A 144 -7.70 -0.19 -5.26
N CYS A 145 -6.43 0.13 -5.55
CA CYS A 145 -5.78 1.34 -5.04
C CYS A 145 -5.98 2.58 -5.91
N PHE A 146 -6.64 2.47 -7.07
CA PHE A 146 -6.67 3.52 -8.10
C PHE A 146 -5.25 3.96 -8.49
N ALA A 147 -4.36 2.99 -8.69
CA ALA A 147 -2.99 3.22 -9.12
C ALA A 147 -2.92 3.13 -10.65
N ARG A 148 -1.95 3.84 -11.23
CA ARG A 148 -1.59 3.68 -12.64
C ARG A 148 -0.75 2.43 -12.88
N ASP A 149 0.15 2.14 -11.94
CA ASP A 149 1.10 1.03 -12.00
C ASP A 149 1.44 0.61 -10.56
N VAL A 150 1.73 -0.66 -10.35
CA VAL A 150 2.17 -1.20 -9.05
C VAL A 150 3.45 -2.00 -9.23
N ARG A 151 4.47 -1.66 -8.43
CA ARG A 151 5.75 -2.37 -8.44
C ARG A 151 5.97 -3.09 -7.13
N ILE A 152 6.29 -4.38 -7.24
CA ILE A 152 6.56 -5.23 -6.08
C ILE A 152 8.07 -5.38 -5.92
N HIS A 153 8.53 -5.22 -4.69
CA HIS A 153 9.93 -5.44 -4.31
C HIS A 153 10.00 -6.42 -3.14
N LYS A 154 10.90 -7.39 -3.21
CA LYS A 154 11.17 -8.35 -2.14
C LYS A 154 12.49 -8.06 -1.45
N HIS A 155 12.58 -8.32 -0.15
CA HIS A 155 13.84 -8.18 0.56
C HIS A 155 14.73 -9.43 0.38
N ARG A 156 16.00 -9.24 0.03
CA ARG A 156 16.99 -10.28 -0.26
C ARG A 156 17.27 -11.20 0.92
N ARG A 157 17.29 -10.65 2.14
CA ARG A 157 17.55 -11.41 3.38
C ARG A 157 16.28 -11.88 4.08
N TRP A 158 15.14 -11.22 3.84
CA TRP A 158 13.92 -11.39 4.62
C TRP A 158 12.71 -11.53 3.70
N ALA A 159 12.46 -12.75 3.22
CA ALA A 159 11.38 -13.01 2.27
C ALA A 159 9.97 -12.67 2.79
N HIS A 160 9.81 -12.49 4.11
CA HIS A 160 8.55 -12.06 4.74
C HIS A 160 8.31 -10.54 4.62
N LEU A 161 9.26 -9.77 4.10
CA LEU A 161 9.11 -8.33 3.88
C LEU A 161 8.99 -8.02 2.40
N VAL A 162 7.89 -7.35 2.07
CA VAL A 162 7.54 -6.95 0.71
C VAL A 162 7.22 -5.47 0.69
N ILE A 163 7.74 -4.75 -0.30
CA ILE A 163 7.32 -3.39 -0.59
C ILE A 163 6.39 -3.42 -1.79
N VAL A 164 5.22 -2.83 -1.63
CA VAL A 164 4.27 -2.55 -2.70
C VAL A 164 4.37 -1.05 -3.01
N GLU A 165 4.99 -0.70 -4.12
CA GLU A 165 5.10 0.67 -4.62
C GLU A 165 3.89 0.97 -5.51
N ILE A 166 3.05 1.89 -5.07
CA ILE A 166 1.81 2.31 -5.72
C ILE A 166 2.12 3.61 -6.47
N ILE A 167 2.08 3.56 -7.79
CA ILE A 167 2.40 4.70 -8.66
C ILE A 167 1.09 5.36 -9.10
N ARG A 168 0.94 6.65 -8.79
CA ARG A 168 -0.22 7.47 -9.18
C ARG A 168 0.15 8.61 -10.12
N ARG A 169 1.41 9.05 -10.08
CA ARG A 169 1.92 10.23 -10.79
C ARG A 169 3.19 9.89 -11.54
N ASP A 170 3.34 10.47 -12.72
CA ASP A 170 4.60 10.45 -13.44
C ASP A 170 5.64 11.31 -12.71
N GLN A 171 6.91 10.96 -12.87
CA GLN A 171 7.98 11.72 -12.25
C GLN A 171 7.97 13.15 -12.74
N SER A 172 7.85 14.11 -11.83
CA SER A 172 8.43 15.43 -12.04
C SER A 172 9.92 15.33 -11.74
N GLU A 173 10.78 15.63 -12.71
CA GLU A 173 12.23 15.78 -12.49
C GLU A 173 12.49 16.68 -11.27
N GLY A 174 13.27 16.20 -10.30
CA GLY A 174 13.64 16.96 -9.10
C GLY A 174 12.81 16.73 -7.83
N ALA A 175 11.80 15.86 -7.83
CA ALA A 175 11.09 15.53 -6.60
C ALA A 175 11.97 14.66 -5.68
N VAL A 176 12.41 15.23 -4.55
CA VAL A 176 13.02 14.49 -3.43
C VAL A 176 12.01 13.44 -3.01
N ALA A 177 12.22 12.18 -3.41
CA ALA A 177 11.50 11.08 -2.83
C ALA A 177 11.88 11.06 -1.34
N PRO A 178 10.93 11.26 -0.40
CA PRO A 178 11.12 10.78 0.97
C PRO A 178 11.01 9.26 0.85
N GLY A 179 12.03 8.66 0.25
CA GLY A 179 12.00 7.30 -0.23
C GLY A 179 12.11 6.36 0.94
N VAL A 180 11.44 5.22 0.79
CA VAL A 180 11.73 3.97 1.51
C VAL A 180 13.24 3.65 1.50
N GLU A 181 14.02 4.19 0.55
CA GLU A 181 15.49 4.13 0.56
C GLU A 181 16.13 4.71 1.83
N ARG A 182 15.55 5.80 2.40
CA ARG A 182 16.09 6.46 3.60
C ARG A 182 15.76 5.69 4.88
N LEU A 183 14.69 4.89 4.89
CA LEU A 183 14.21 4.17 6.08
C LEU A 183 14.59 2.69 6.10
N TYR A 184 14.80 2.05 4.95
CA TYR A 184 14.97 0.60 4.84
C TYR A 184 16.25 0.16 4.12
N GLY A 185 17.13 1.10 3.78
CA GLY A 185 18.44 0.83 3.18
C GLY A 185 18.37 0.44 1.71
N ARG A 186 19.37 0.89 0.94
CA ARG A 186 19.46 0.66 -0.52
C ARG A 186 19.82 -0.78 -0.92
N SER A 187 20.46 -1.55 -0.03
CA SER A 187 21.21 -2.77 -0.38
C SER A 187 20.45 -4.09 -0.22
N GLY A 188 19.16 -4.04 0.12
CA GLY A 188 18.38 -5.22 0.48
C GLY A 188 17.22 -5.56 -0.45
N TRP A 189 16.82 -4.70 -1.37
CA TRP A 189 15.55 -4.84 -2.08
C TRP A 189 15.74 -5.21 -3.55
N VAL A 190 15.02 -6.23 -4.01
CA VAL A 190 15.03 -6.71 -5.38
C VAL A 190 13.63 -6.47 -5.97
N SER A 191 13.56 -5.71 -7.05
CA SER A 191 12.30 -5.52 -7.77
C SER A 191 11.94 -6.80 -8.50
N LEU A 192 10.69 -7.23 -8.38
CA LEU A 192 10.20 -8.40 -9.11
C LEU A 192 9.82 -8.09 -10.55
N LYS A 193 9.63 -6.80 -10.88
CA LYS A 193 9.23 -6.24 -12.18
C LYS A 193 8.58 -7.25 -13.15
N SER A 194 7.26 -7.26 -13.10
CA SER A 194 6.32 -7.77 -14.10
C SER A 194 6.82 -7.59 -15.54
N THR A 195 6.97 -8.73 -16.22
CA THR A 195 7.09 -8.94 -17.68
C THR A 195 5.87 -8.38 -18.47
N ARG A 196 5.23 -7.29 -18.03
CA ARG A 196 4.15 -6.64 -18.82
C ARG A 196 4.71 -5.74 -19.92
N ALA A 197 5.96 -5.29 -19.79
CA ALA A 197 6.62 -4.47 -20.80
C ALA A 197 7.16 -5.28 -22.00
N GLU A 198 7.11 -6.61 -21.97
CA GLU A 198 7.66 -7.47 -23.03
C GLU A 198 6.55 -8.09 -23.92
N THR A 199 5.27 -7.80 -23.67
CA THR A 199 4.15 -8.31 -24.48
C THR A 199 3.49 -7.23 -25.36
N GLU A 200 4.08 -6.03 -25.41
CA GLU A 200 3.72 -5.02 -26.42
C GLU A 200 4.82 -4.95 -27.49
N GLU A 201 5.29 -6.11 -27.95
CA GLU A 201 5.94 -6.20 -29.26
C GLU A 201 4.84 -6.38 -30.31
N PRO A 202 4.57 -5.37 -31.16
CA PRO A 202 3.53 -5.47 -32.16
C PRO A 202 3.88 -6.61 -33.15
N PRO A 203 2.94 -7.51 -33.48
CA PRO A 203 3.20 -8.51 -34.50
C PRO A 203 3.27 -7.80 -35.85
N GLY A 204 4.45 -7.82 -36.47
CA GLY A 204 4.60 -7.55 -37.90
C GLY A 204 5.38 -6.28 -38.26
N ARG A 205 6.70 -6.40 -38.26
CA ARG A 205 7.48 -5.89 -39.38
C ARG A 205 8.47 -6.97 -39.80
N ALA A 206 8.12 -7.66 -40.88
CA ALA A 206 9.02 -8.62 -41.53
C ALA A 206 10.38 -7.95 -41.80
N PRO A 207 11.50 -8.69 -41.73
CA PRO A 207 12.78 -8.15 -42.17
C PRO A 207 12.66 -7.81 -43.66
N ALA A 208 13.02 -6.58 -44.01
CA ALA A 208 13.22 -6.17 -45.39
C ALA A 208 14.25 -7.11 -46.02
N LEU A 209 13.79 -8.07 -46.81
CA LEU A 209 14.62 -8.81 -47.73
C LEU A 209 15.13 -7.82 -48.77
N LEU A 210 16.35 -7.34 -48.55
CA LEU A 210 17.20 -6.81 -49.61
C LEU A 210 17.46 -7.96 -50.58
N ILE A 211 16.74 -7.98 -51.69
CA ILE A 211 17.13 -8.76 -52.86
C ILE A 211 18.16 -7.91 -53.61
N PRO A 212 19.41 -8.36 -53.76
CA PRO A 212 20.30 -7.80 -54.77
C PRO A 212 20.03 -8.45 -56.13
N VAL A 213 20.29 -7.67 -57.18
CA VAL A 213 20.33 -7.93 -58.64
C VAL A 213 19.23 -7.23 -59.42
#